data_AF-A0A1Y1MBI2-F1
#
_entry.id   AF-A0A1Y1MBI2-F1
#
_cell.length_a   1.000
_cell.length_b   1.000
_cell.length_c   1.000
_cell.angle_alpha   90.00
_cell.angle_beta   90.00
_cell.angle_gamma   90.00
#
_symmetry.space_group_name_H-M   'P 1'
#
loop_
_entity.id
_entity.type
_entity.pdbx_description
1 polymer ?
#
loop_
_entity_poly.entity_id
_entity_poly.type
_entity_poly.pdbx_seq_one_letter_code
_entity_poly.pdbx_strand_id
1 'polypeptide(L)'
;MSLSGVCLIKPEQVFQNSTSGHNNSTGIFRYIIEEHQPKVAPDCAPAKDKEEIHSKNEGDTVEPDAKKPRLSKKEKRKLHGQNKSRPVFKQNKEKELCNSLINTAVGKELPTCNKQKCFFMHDIQEYLNSKPVDIGDQCYNFNTAGFCVRGLTCRFGKEHVTSDGFNIVNEEKQKDHLQIPERTVNQLSHDLQNLLKKRNYDFKFAEKIVRYNDLQKKNSTNSGSITDEDIIKTLSREKKSLDWKDKLLLSPLTTVGNLPFRRICKEYGADITCGEMAMCSSLLQGLPQEWALVKRHHTEKVFGVQLCANNPHLLTKCGQMLEKETEIDFIDLNLGCPIELVYREGGGCGLLRRPRVLEACVRSLSQVLSIPLTVKTRTGVYSTESIAHDLIPKFGEWGASMVTIHGRSREQRYTKLADWQYIGRCAQAAVPLPVVGNGDILSYEDYKTARESCPELTGVMIGRGALIKPWIFTEIKEQKLWDISSAERFDIIKKYVNYGLEHWGSDTKGVENTRRFLLEWLSFLYRYIPVALLERPPQKINERPPRFHGRDDLETLMASSAASDWIKISEMLLGKVPEGFQFLPKHKSNSYT
;
A
#
# COMPACT_ATOMS: atom_id res chain seq x y z
N MET A 1 -37.25 -5.72 2.65
CA MET A 1 -35.85 -6.00 3.05
C MET A 1 -34.96 -5.12 2.19
N SER A 2 -34.26 -4.13 2.75
CA SER A 2 -33.46 -3.21 1.94
C SER A 2 -32.34 -3.97 1.22
N LEU A 3 -32.22 -3.76 -0.09
CA LEU A 3 -31.12 -4.18 -0.97
C LEU A 3 -29.74 -3.58 -0.56
N SER A 4 -29.55 -3.18 0.70
CA SER A 4 -28.51 -2.28 1.22
C SER A 4 -27.08 -2.82 1.16
N GLY A 5 -26.84 -3.93 0.44
CA GLY A 5 -25.52 -4.46 0.15
C GLY A 5 -25.29 -4.88 -1.30
N VAL A 6 -26.31 -4.78 -2.17
CA VAL A 6 -26.21 -5.15 -3.59
C VAL A 6 -26.10 -3.87 -4.41
N CYS A 7 -25.07 -3.79 -5.25
CA CYS A 7 -24.96 -2.70 -6.21
C CYS A 7 -25.96 -2.94 -7.34
N LEU A 8 -26.77 -1.94 -7.66
CA LEU A 8 -27.78 -2.05 -8.70
C LEU A 8 -27.15 -1.77 -10.06
N ILE A 9 -27.14 -2.80 -10.90
CA ILE A 9 -26.64 -2.75 -12.26
C ILE A 9 -27.83 -2.82 -13.21
N LYS A 10 -27.75 -2.12 -14.34
CA LYS A 10 -28.77 -2.13 -15.39
C LYS A 10 -29.12 -3.58 -15.81
N PRO A 11 -30.41 -3.95 -15.87
CA PRO A 11 -30.83 -5.35 -16.06
C PRO A 11 -30.23 -6.04 -17.30
N GLU A 12 -30.07 -5.30 -18.39
CA GLU A 12 -29.52 -5.80 -19.66
C GLU A 12 -28.05 -6.25 -19.58
N GLN A 13 -27.36 -5.93 -18.49
CA GLN A 13 -25.95 -6.27 -18.25
C GLN A 13 -25.78 -7.43 -17.25
N VAL A 14 -26.88 -7.89 -16.64
CA VAL A 14 -26.86 -8.90 -15.58
C VAL A 14 -26.95 -10.30 -16.19
N PHE A 15 -26.12 -11.23 -15.69
CA PHE A 15 -26.21 -12.62 -16.07
C PHE A 15 -27.45 -13.27 -15.45
N GLN A 16 -28.34 -13.85 -16.27
CA GLN A 16 -29.43 -14.70 -15.79
C GLN A 16 -28.95 -16.16 -15.79
N ASN A 17 -28.89 -16.79 -14.60
CA ASN A 17 -28.76 -18.25 -14.51
C ASN A 17 -30.07 -18.86 -15.04
N SER A 18 -30.09 -19.27 -16.31
CA SER A 18 -31.27 -19.89 -16.92
C SER A 18 -31.46 -21.33 -16.43
N THR A 19 -32.34 -21.53 -15.45
CA THR A 19 -33.06 -22.80 -15.26
C THR A 19 -34.40 -22.72 -15.98
N SER A 20 -34.43 -23.11 -17.26
CA SER A 20 -35.58 -23.77 -17.93
C SER A 20 -35.26 -23.89 -19.43
N GLY A 21 -35.37 -25.10 -19.95
CA GLY A 21 -34.96 -25.44 -21.31
C GLY A 21 -35.95 -24.98 -22.39
N HIS A 22 -35.41 -24.59 -23.54
CA HIS A 22 -35.65 -25.22 -24.84
C HIS A 22 -34.81 -24.53 -25.93
N ASN A 23 -34.31 -25.34 -26.86
CA ASN A 23 -33.46 -24.97 -28.00
C ASN A 23 -34.14 -23.99 -28.96
N ASN A 24 -33.42 -22.97 -29.44
CA ASN A 24 -33.01 -22.87 -30.85
C ASN A 24 -32.11 -21.66 -31.18
N SER A 25 -31.00 -21.99 -31.84
CA SER A 25 -30.24 -21.27 -32.88
C SER A 25 -29.69 -19.84 -32.67
N THR A 26 -28.35 -19.78 -32.78
CA THR A 26 -27.49 -18.73 -33.35
C THR A 26 -27.36 -17.40 -32.59
N GLY A 27 -26.32 -17.33 -31.73
CA GLY A 27 -25.77 -16.09 -31.19
C GLY A 27 -24.62 -16.41 -30.24
N ILE A 28 -23.45 -15.85 -30.52
CA ILE A 28 -22.16 -16.12 -29.86
C ILE A 28 -22.25 -15.85 -28.34
N PHE A 29 -22.18 -16.90 -27.51
CA PHE A 29 -21.86 -16.78 -26.08
C PHE A 29 -20.83 -17.84 -25.71
N ARG A 30 -19.56 -17.53 -25.95
CA ARG A 30 -18.44 -18.43 -25.65
C ARG A 30 -17.54 -17.90 -24.55
N TYR A 31 -18.10 -17.45 -23.42
CA TYR A 31 -17.33 -17.12 -22.21
C TYR A 31 -18.09 -17.46 -20.93
N ILE A 32 -18.52 -18.73 -20.82
CA ILE A 32 -18.79 -19.33 -19.51
C ILE A 32 -17.42 -19.73 -18.94
N ILE A 33 -16.95 -19.07 -17.89
CA ILE A 33 -16.02 -19.76 -16.98
C ILE A 33 -16.92 -20.68 -16.16
N GLU A 34 -16.99 -21.94 -16.58
CA GLU A 34 -17.63 -23.01 -15.81
C GLU A 34 -17.08 -22.97 -14.39
N GLU A 35 -17.98 -23.17 -13.42
CA GLU A 35 -17.74 -23.07 -11.98
C GLU A 35 -16.30 -23.34 -11.57
N HIS A 36 -15.47 -22.29 -11.54
CA HIS A 36 -14.22 -22.39 -10.81
C HIS A 36 -14.60 -22.19 -9.35
N GLN A 37 -15.03 -23.28 -8.71
CA GLN A 37 -14.94 -23.37 -7.27
C GLN A 37 -13.53 -22.90 -6.89
N PRO A 38 -13.38 -21.96 -5.94
CA PRO A 38 -12.05 -21.59 -5.49
C PRO A 38 -11.39 -22.86 -4.98
N LYS A 39 -10.51 -23.46 -5.79
CA LYS A 39 -9.63 -24.52 -5.34
C LYS A 39 -8.66 -23.85 -4.38
N VAL A 40 -9.04 -23.77 -3.12
CA VAL A 40 -8.05 -23.74 -2.05
C VAL A 40 -7.32 -25.07 -2.21
N ALA A 41 -6.12 -25.04 -2.79
CA ALA A 41 -5.28 -26.23 -2.85
C ALA A 41 -5.22 -26.78 -1.42
N PRO A 42 -5.57 -28.06 -1.18
CA PRO A 42 -5.54 -28.66 0.15
C PRO A 42 -4.21 -28.41 0.86
N ASP A 43 -3.13 -28.27 0.08
CA ASP A 43 -1.76 -28.02 0.54
C ASP A 43 -1.50 -26.60 1.07
N CYS A 44 -2.46 -25.69 0.92
CA CYS A 44 -2.42 -24.35 1.51
C CYS A 44 -3.09 -24.28 2.90
N ALA A 45 -3.73 -25.36 3.35
CA ALA A 45 -4.37 -25.44 4.66
C ALA A 45 -3.41 -26.07 5.69
N PRO A 46 -3.27 -25.51 6.91
CA PRO A 46 -2.63 -26.20 8.03
C PRO A 46 -3.26 -27.59 8.22
N ALA A 47 -2.50 -28.61 8.66
CA ALA A 47 -3.00 -29.98 8.79
C ALA A 47 -4.36 -30.11 9.53
N LYS A 48 -4.62 -29.24 10.52
CA LYS A 48 -5.91 -29.16 11.24
C LYS A 48 -7.11 -28.72 10.39
N ASP A 49 -6.89 -27.97 9.31
CA ASP A 49 -7.93 -27.51 8.39
C ASP A 49 -8.14 -28.51 7.23
N LYS A 50 -7.31 -29.56 7.08
CA LYS A 50 -7.50 -30.65 6.09
C LYS A 50 -8.56 -31.67 6.55
N GLU A 51 -8.71 -31.89 7.86
CA GLU A 51 -9.68 -32.83 8.44
C GLU A 51 -11.14 -32.32 8.38
N GLU A 52 -11.38 -31.01 8.41
CA GLU A 52 -12.73 -30.42 8.31
C GLU A 52 -13.28 -30.41 6.87
N ILE A 53 -12.43 -30.55 5.84
CA ILE A 53 -12.83 -30.50 4.41
C ILE A 53 -13.34 -31.86 3.92
N HIS A 54 -12.78 -32.96 4.42
CA HIS A 54 -13.13 -34.30 3.97
C HIS A 54 -14.46 -34.84 4.53
N SER A 55 -15.07 -34.18 5.53
CA SER A 55 -16.27 -34.68 6.21
C SER A 55 -17.61 -34.12 5.69
N LYS A 56 -17.62 -33.37 4.58
CA LYS A 56 -18.84 -32.69 4.07
C LYS A 56 -19.28 -33.04 2.65
N ASN A 57 -18.66 -34.01 1.99
CA ASN A 57 -19.08 -34.44 0.66
C ASN A 57 -19.64 -35.86 0.70
N GLU A 58 -20.92 -36.00 1.04
CA GLU A 58 -21.77 -37.11 0.58
C GLU A 58 -23.25 -36.78 0.84
N GLY A 59 -24.05 -36.77 -0.23
CA GLY A 59 -25.52 -36.82 -0.23
C GLY A 59 -26.28 -35.51 -0.01
N ASP A 60 -26.77 -34.88 -1.10
CA ASP A 60 -28.21 -34.76 -1.38
C ASP A 60 -28.53 -33.70 -2.46
N THR A 61 -29.44 -34.12 -3.34
CA THR A 61 -30.00 -33.43 -4.51
C THR A 61 -31.08 -32.39 -4.15
N VAL A 62 -31.27 -31.44 -5.09
CA VAL A 62 -32.41 -30.50 -5.27
C VAL A 62 -32.37 -29.21 -4.43
N GLU A 63 -32.35 -28.06 -5.13
CA GLU A 63 -32.56 -26.71 -4.57
C GLU A 63 -33.95 -26.59 -3.91
N PRO A 64 -34.05 -25.88 -2.77
CA PRO A 64 -34.60 -24.53 -2.89
C PRO A 64 -33.94 -23.50 -1.95
N ASP A 65 -33.92 -22.23 -2.40
CA ASP A 65 -33.71 -20.99 -1.62
C ASP A 65 -32.80 -21.11 -0.37
N ALA A 66 -31.50 -21.32 -0.57
CA ALA A 66 -30.58 -21.51 0.54
C ALA A 66 -30.28 -20.19 1.28
N LYS A 67 -30.97 -19.96 2.40
CA LYS A 67 -30.42 -19.19 3.53
C LYS A 67 -29.01 -19.69 3.79
N LYS A 68 -28.01 -18.84 3.53
CA LYS A 68 -26.58 -19.13 3.74
C LYS A 68 -26.36 -19.84 5.09
N PRO A 69 -25.54 -20.90 5.16
CA PRO A 69 -25.30 -21.62 6.40
C PRO A 69 -24.77 -20.65 7.46
N ARG A 70 -25.35 -20.70 8.67
CA ARG A 70 -24.93 -19.86 9.80
C ARG A 70 -23.54 -20.29 10.25
N LEU A 71 -22.50 -19.70 9.63
CA LEU A 71 -21.11 -19.86 10.06
C LEU A 71 -20.97 -19.46 11.53
N SER A 72 -20.25 -20.27 12.30
CA SER A 72 -19.94 -19.99 13.69
C SER A 72 -19.11 -18.69 13.82
N LYS A 73 -19.12 -18.08 15.00
CA LYS A 73 -18.33 -16.87 15.29
C LYS A 73 -16.83 -17.08 15.05
N LYS A 74 -16.34 -18.32 15.15
CA LYS A 74 -14.95 -18.73 14.90
C LYS A 74 -14.65 -18.80 13.39
N GLU A 75 -15.55 -19.37 12.59
CA GLU A 75 -15.43 -19.42 11.12
C GLU A 75 -15.53 -18.02 10.49
N LYS A 76 -16.46 -17.18 10.96
CA LYS A 76 -16.56 -15.77 10.55
C LYS A 76 -15.28 -14.98 10.87
N ARG A 77 -14.63 -15.25 12.00
CA ARG A 77 -13.32 -14.67 12.34
C ARG A 77 -12.20 -15.16 11.39
N LYS A 78 -12.23 -16.41 10.93
CA LYS A 78 -11.27 -16.92 9.92
C LYS A 78 -11.44 -16.22 8.57
N LEU A 79 -12.64 -15.79 8.19
CA LEU A 79 -12.91 -15.01 6.98
C LEU A 79 -12.34 -13.57 7.02
N HIS A 80 -12.02 -13.05 8.22
CA HIS A 80 -11.54 -11.68 8.41
C HIS A 80 -10.06 -11.63 8.81
N GLY A 81 -9.17 -11.22 7.90
CA GLY A 81 -7.75 -11.05 8.25
C GLY A 81 -6.81 -11.07 7.06
N GLN A 82 -5.52 -11.26 7.35
CA GLN A 82 -4.47 -11.41 6.35
C GLN A 82 -4.14 -12.89 6.13
N ASN A 83 -3.85 -13.29 4.89
CA ASN A 83 -3.32 -14.60 4.55
C ASN A 83 -1.82 -14.69 4.91
N LYS A 84 -1.45 -15.67 5.74
CA LYS A 84 -0.12 -15.76 6.38
C LYS A 84 0.86 -16.71 5.67
N SER A 85 0.36 -17.74 4.98
CA SER A 85 1.18 -18.75 4.29
C SER A 85 1.12 -18.52 2.78
N ARG A 86 1.90 -17.55 2.29
CA ARG A 86 1.93 -17.20 0.86
C ARG A 86 3.22 -17.71 0.21
N PRO A 87 3.14 -18.32 -0.99
CA PRO A 87 4.33 -18.75 -1.70
C PRO A 87 5.21 -17.54 -2.04
N VAL A 88 6.53 -17.71 -1.92
CA VAL A 88 7.52 -16.69 -2.28
C VAL A 88 8.34 -17.23 -3.44
N PHE A 89 8.41 -16.45 -4.52
CA PHE A 89 9.29 -16.78 -5.64
C PHE A 89 10.75 -16.85 -5.16
N LYS A 90 11.39 -18.00 -5.34
CA LYS A 90 12.79 -18.25 -5.00
C LYS A 90 13.51 -18.64 -6.29
N GLN A 91 14.51 -17.86 -6.68
CA GLN A 91 15.41 -18.17 -7.78
C GLN A 91 16.74 -18.70 -7.22
N ASN A 92 17.38 -19.64 -7.91
CA ASN A 92 18.70 -20.11 -7.53
C ASN A 92 19.75 -19.03 -7.85
N LYS A 93 20.50 -18.59 -6.83
CA LYS A 93 21.52 -17.53 -6.95
C LYS A 93 22.68 -17.91 -7.86
N GLU A 94 23.00 -19.20 -7.96
CA GLU A 94 24.08 -19.69 -8.82
C GLU A 94 23.79 -19.47 -10.30
N LYS A 95 22.49 -19.36 -10.66
CA LYS A 95 22.03 -19.05 -12.02
C LYS A 95 21.86 -17.56 -12.28
N GLU A 96 22.15 -16.70 -11.30
CA GLU A 96 22.08 -15.25 -11.46
C GLU A 96 23.45 -14.71 -11.91
N LEU A 97 23.45 -13.77 -12.86
CA LEU A 97 24.66 -13.11 -13.33
C LEU A 97 25.24 -12.21 -12.23
N CYS A 98 26.58 -12.15 -12.15
CA CYS A 98 27.27 -11.28 -11.21
C CYS A 98 26.92 -9.81 -11.46
N ASN A 99 26.50 -9.09 -10.41
CA ASN A 99 26.09 -7.67 -10.49
C ASN A 99 27.11 -6.75 -11.17
N SER A 100 28.41 -7.06 -11.07
CA SER A 100 29.47 -6.29 -11.72
C SER A 100 29.36 -6.33 -13.25
N LEU A 101 28.84 -7.41 -13.83
CA LEU A 101 28.77 -7.64 -15.28
C LEU A 101 27.44 -7.17 -15.90
N ILE A 102 26.42 -6.89 -15.09
CA ILE A 102 25.03 -6.67 -15.56
C ILE A 102 24.89 -5.43 -16.44
N ASN A 103 25.63 -4.37 -16.16
CA ASN A 103 25.39 -3.04 -16.72
C ASN A 103 26.64 -2.46 -17.41
N THR A 104 27.34 -3.30 -18.18
CA THR A 104 28.49 -2.87 -18.97
C THR A 104 28.02 -2.28 -20.30
N ALA A 105 28.40 -1.02 -20.57
CA ALA A 105 28.02 -0.34 -21.81
C ALA A 105 28.83 -0.82 -23.02
N VAL A 106 28.28 -0.72 -24.24
CA VAL A 106 29.00 -0.99 -25.49
C VAL A 106 30.28 -0.16 -25.57
N GLY A 107 31.40 -0.79 -25.95
CA GLY A 107 32.71 -0.11 -26.07
C GLY A 107 33.47 0.07 -24.75
N LYS A 108 32.95 -0.46 -23.62
CA LYS A 108 33.68 -0.53 -22.35
C LYS A 108 34.24 -1.93 -22.12
N GLU A 109 35.40 -2.01 -21.46
CA GLU A 109 35.98 -3.27 -21.02
C GLU A 109 35.09 -3.94 -19.96
N LEU A 110 35.01 -5.26 -20.00
CA LEU A 110 34.27 -6.03 -18.99
C LEU A 110 34.95 -5.87 -17.62
N PRO A 111 34.21 -5.44 -16.58
CA PRO A 111 34.78 -5.30 -15.25
C PRO A 111 35.05 -6.67 -14.63
N THR A 112 36.13 -6.78 -13.85
CA THR A 112 36.42 -7.98 -13.05
C THR A 112 35.64 -7.96 -11.73
N CYS A 113 35.23 -9.13 -11.25
CA CYS A 113 34.54 -9.24 -9.96
C CYS A 113 35.54 -9.13 -8.80
N ASN A 114 35.40 -8.10 -7.97
CA ASN A 114 36.29 -7.87 -6.82
C ASN A 114 36.02 -8.80 -5.62
N LYS A 115 35.12 -9.78 -5.74
CA LYS A 115 34.76 -10.70 -4.64
C LYS A 115 35.51 -12.01 -4.76
N GLN A 116 36.37 -12.30 -3.79
CA GLN A 116 37.18 -13.53 -3.73
C GLN A 116 36.35 -14.84 -3.76
N LYS A 117 35.12 -14.82 -3.21
CA LYS A 117 34.17 -15.95 -3.23
C LYS A 117 32.81 -15.48 -3.73
N CYS A 118 32.71 -15.22 -5.04
CA CYS A 118 31.46 -14.83 -5.67
C CYS A 118 30.63 -16.07 -6.04
N PHE A 119 29.36 -16.14 -5.58
CA PHE A 119 28.44 -17.25 -5.85
C PHE A 119 27.66 -17.11 -7.16
N PHE A 120 27.86 -16.02 -7.89
CA PHE A 120 27.12 -15.68 -9.11
C PHE A 120 27.87 -16.15 -10.36
N MET A 121 27.14 -16.32 -11.46
CA MET A 121 27.70 -16.64 -12.77
C MET A 121 28.54 -15.48 -13.31
N HIS A 122 29.69 -15.80 -13.93
CA HIS A 122 30.57 -14.80 -14.57
C HIS A 122 30.72 -15.02 -16.09
N ASP A 123 30.21 -16.13 -16.61
CA ASP A 123 30.15 -16.38 -18.04
C ASP A 123 28.90 -15.71 -18.62
N ILE A 124 29.13 -14.68 -19.44
CA ILE A 124 28.05 -13.92 -20.09
C ILE A 124 27.35 -14.76 -21.14
N GLN A 125 28.07 -15.57 -21.91
CA GLN A 125 27.48 -16.36 -22.99
C GLN A 125 26.65 -17.51 -22.43
N GLU A 126 27.12 -18.17 -21.39
CA GLU A 126 26.32 -19.16 -20.65
C GLU A 126 25.04 -18.53 -20.07
N TYR A 127 25.15 -17.30 -19.54
CA TYR A 127 23.98 -16.59 -19.04
C TYR A 127 22.98 -16.26 -20.17
N LEU A 128 23.44 -15.71 -21.29
CA LEU A 128 22.57 -15.36 -22.42
C LEU A 128 21.85 -16.59 -22.99
N ASN A 129 22.53 -17.73 -23.05
CA ASN A 129 21.94 -19.00 -23.50
C ASN A 129 20.90 -19.55 -22.53
N SER A 130 21.07 -19.32 -21.22
CA SER A 130 20.12 -19.76 -20.19
C SER A 130 19.02 -18.74 -19.86
N LYS A 131 19.18 -17.49 -20.30
CA LYS A 131 18.23 -16.41 -20.08
C LYS A 131 16.90 -16.74 -20.81
N PRO A 132 15.76 -16.69 -20.11
CA PRO A 132 14.47 -16.85 -20.76
C PRO A 132 14.24 -15.73 -21.79
N VAL A 133 13.50 -16.05 -22.86
CA VAL A 133 13.13 -15.08 -23.89
C VAL A 133 12.52 -13.82 -23.25
N ASP A 134 12.92 -12.67 -23.79
CA ASP A 134 12.41 -11.37 -23.36
C ASP A 134 10.91 -11.27 -23.62
N ILE A 135 10.21 -10.66 -22.66
CA ILE A 135 8.75 -10.56 -22.57
C ILE A 135 8.19 -9.67 -23.67
N GLY A 136 8.87 -8.55 -23.96
CA GLY A 136 8.47 -7.58 -24.96
C GLY A 136 9.68 -6.93 -25.61
N ASP A 137 9.44 -6.21 -26.70
CA ASP A 137 10.51 -5.67 -27.53
C ASP A 137 11.05 -4.33 -27.00
N GLN A 138 10.22 -3.56 -26.28
CA GLN A 138 10.55 -2.23 -25.78
C GLN A 138 10.77 -2.23 -24.27
N CYS A 139 11.87 -1.61 -23.83
CA CYS A 139 12.17 -1.43 -22.40
C CYS A 139 11.74 -0.06 -21.93
N TYR A 140 10.82 0.01 -20.97
CA TYR A 140 10.38 1.28 -20.37
C TYR A 140 11.55 2.07 -19.77
N ASN A 141 12.45 1.40 -19.04
CA ASN A 141 13.60 2.05 -18.40
C ASN A 141 14.56 2.65 -19.45
N PHE A 142 14.88 1.91 -20.51
CA PHE A 142 15.71 2.40 -21.61
C PHE A 142 15.02 3.55 -22.36
N ASN A 143 13.73 3.43 -22.66
CA ASN A 143 12.99 4.45 -23.39
C ASN A 143 12.88 5.79 -22.65
N THR A 144 12.83 5.74 -21.32
CA THR A 144 12.70 6.92 -20.46
C THR A 144 14.01 7.48 -19.93
N ALA A 145 15.06 6.68 -19.83
CA ALA A 145 16.35 7.09 -19.28
C ALA A 145 17.52 7.07 -20.28
N GLY A 146 17.33 6.48 -21.46
CA GLY A 146 18.40 6.22 -22.41
C GLY A 146 19.32 5.06 -22.02
N PHE A 147 19.14 4.45 -20.85
CA PHE A 147 19.88 3.28 -20.40
C PHE A 147 19.02 2.43 -19.46
N CYS A 148 19.36 1.15 -19.30
CA CYS A 148 18.70 0.27 -18.34
C CYS A 148 19.70 -0.26 -17.31
N VAL A 149 19.51 0.04 -16.02
CA VAL A 149 20.39 -0.44 -14.94
C VAL A 149 20.45 -1.98 -14.85
N ARG A 150 19.41 -2.67 -15.32
CA ARG A 150 19.37 -4.13 -15.37
C ARG A 150 20.03 -4.74 -16.60
N GLY A 151 20.48 -3.92 -17.57
CA GLY A 151 21.27 -4.31 -18.73
C GLY A 151 20.95 -5.71 -19.26
N LEU A 152 21.93 -6.61 -19.22
CA LEU A 152 21.82 -7.97 -19.76
C LEU A 152 20.67 -8.78 -19.12
N THR A 153 20.41 -8.56 -17.83
CA THR A 153 19.38 -9.28 -17.06
C THR A 153 17.96 -8.76 -17.32
N CYS A 154 17.81 -7.64 -18.02
CA CYS A 154 16.52 -7.04 -18.37
C CYS A 154 15.68 -8.00 -19.19
N ARG A 155 14.41 -8.20 -18.83
CA ARG A 155 13.43 -9.03 -19.55
C ARG A 155 12.73 -8.31 -20.69
N PHE A 156 13.17 -7.10 -21.01
CA PHE A 156 12.74 -6.28 -22.15
C PHE A 156 13.98 -5.81 -22.94
N GLY A 157 15.05 -6.61 -22.92
CA GLY A 157 16.38 -6.22 -23.35
C GLY A 157 16.58 -6.16 -24.86
N LYS A 158 15.70 -6.73 -25.69
CA LYS A 158 15.86 -6.81 -27.16
C LYS A 158 16.28 -5.49 -27.83
N GLU A 159 15.74 -4.36 -27.38
CA GLU A 159 16.05 -3.04 -27.92
C GLU A 159 17.43 -2.49 -27.47
N HIS A 160 17.95 -2.93 -26.33
CA HIS A 160 19.11 -2.30 -25.69
C HIS A 160 20.19 -3.26 -25.19
N VAL A 161 20.12 -4.56 -25.50
CA VAL A 161 21.11 -5.57 -25.14
C VAL A 161 21.63 -6.22 -26.43
N THR A 162 22.94 -6.17 -26.64
CA THR A 162 23.58 -6.76 -27.82
C THR A 162 23.75 -8.28 -27.67
N SER A 163 23.97 -8.98 -28.79
CA SER A 163 24.30 -10.41 -28.80
C SER A 163 25.55 -10.76 -28.01
N ASP A 164 26.49 -9.82 -27.92
CA ASP A 164 27.74 -9.98 -27.19
C ASP A 164 27.60 -9.66 -25.69
N GLY A 165 26.38 -9.32 -25.24
CA GLY A 165 26.08 -9.04 -23.84
C GLY A 165 26.54 -7.66 -23.37
N PHE A 166 26.35 -6.63 -24.20
CA PHE A 166 26.56 -5.24 -23.78
C PHE A 166 25.25 -4.47 -23.74
N ASN A 167 25.21 -3.47 -22.87
CA ASN A 167 24.08 -2.55 -22.73
C ASN A 167 24.27 -1.36 -23.67
N ILE A 168 23.28 -1.10 -24.53
CA ILE A 168 23.22 0.08 -25.37
C ILE A 168 22.83 1.28 -24.50
N VAL A 169 23.48 2.41 -24.74
CA VAL A 169 23.21 3.67 -24.06
C VAL A 169 22.90 4.73 -25.11
N ASN A 170 21.72 5.35 -25.02
CA ASN A 170 21.37 6.54 -25.77
C ASN A 170 21.85 7.77 -24.99
N GLU A 171 22.93 8.39 -25.45
CA GLU A 171 23.59 9.50 -24.74
C GLU A 171 22.71 10.75 -24.60
N GLU A 172 21.87 11.06 -25.59
CA GLU A 172 20.99 12.23 -25.56
C GLU A 172 19.94 12.06 -24.45
N LYS A 173 19.20 10.95 -24.49
CA LYS A 173 18.21 10.62 -23.46
C LYS A 173 18.86 10.48 -22.08
N GLN A 174 20.07 9.95 -22.00
CA GLN A 174 20.80 9.83 -20.75
C GLN A 174 21.18 11.21 -20.19
N LYS A 175 21.66 12.13 -21.04
CA LYS A 175 21.95 13.52 -20.63
C LYS A 175 20.70 14.21 -20.12
N ASP A 176 19.59 14.10 -20.83
CA ASP A 176 18.30 14.66 -20.41
C ASP A 176 17.82 14.03 -19.10
N HIS A 177 17.99 12.70 -18.97
CA HIS A 177 17.60 11.99 -17.76
C HIS A 177 18.44 12.40 -16.55
N LEU A 178 19.74 12.62 -16.72
CA LEU A 178 20.65 13.06 -15.67
C LEU A 178 20.44 14.52 -15.25
N GLN A 179 19.80 15.34 -16.08
CA GLN A 179 19.39 16.71 -15.69
C GLN A 179 18.20 16.72 -14.73
N ILE A 180 17.40 15.65 -14.69
CA ILE A 180 16.31 15.51 -13.74
C ILE A 180 16.92 15.09 -12.38
N PRO A 181 16.68 15.82 -11.28
CA PRO A 181 17.10 15.41 -9.94
C PRO A 181 16.68 13.96 -9.66
N GLU A 182 17.47 13.23 -8.86
CA GLU A 182 17.26 11.79 -8.60
C GLU A 182 15.77 11.45 -8.49
N ARG A 183 15.26 10.68 -9.47
CA ARG A 183 13.82 10.43 -9.56
C ARG A 183 13.27 9.77 -8.30
N THR A 184 14.07 8.92 -7.65
CA THR A 184 13.71 8.26 -6.40
C THR A 184 14.83 8.43 -5.38
N VAL A 185 14.52 9.08 -4.26
CA VAL A 185 15.44 9.32 -3.15
C VAL A 185 15.17 8.37 -1.96
N ASN A 186 15.96 8.51 -0.89
CA ASN A 186 15.90 7.71 0.35
C ASN A 186 16.32 6.25 0.17
N GLN A 187 17.30 6.00 -0.70
CA GLN A 187 17.94 4.69 -0.81
C GLN A 187 18.80 4.42 0.43
N LEU A 188 18.68 3.24 1.03
CA LEU A 188 19.54 2.82 2.13
C LEU A 188 20.97 2.60 1.62
N SER A 189 21.89 3.48 2.00
CA SER A 189 23.32 3.31 1.68
C SER A 189 23.93 2.12 2.43
N HIS A 190 24.95 1.52 1.84
CA HIS A 190 25.67 0.41 2.49
C HIS A 190 26.32 0.82 3.81
N ASP A 191 26.83 2.05 3.90
CA ASP A 191 27.47 2.57 5.11
C ASP A 191 26.47 2.75 6.24
N LEU A 192 25.32 3.38 5.96
CA LEU A 192 24.25 3.52 6.93
C LEU A 192 23.73 2.15 7.38
N GLN A 193 23.53 1.23 6.44
CA GLN A 193 23.11 -0.13 6.75
C GLN A 193 24.10 -0.83 7.69
N ASN A 194 25.40 -0.68 7.46
CA ASN A 194 26.44 -1.26 8.29
C ASN A 194 26.48 -0.62 9.68
N LEU A 195 26.32 0.70 9.78
CA LEU A 195 26.22 1.42 11.06
C LEU A 195 25.03 0.92 11.89
N LEU A 196 23.87 0.74 11.27
CA LEU A 196 22.66 0.25 11.94
C LEU A 196 22.82 -1.21 12.39
N LYS A 197 23.33 -2.10 11.53
CA LYS A 197 23.57 -3.51 11.88
C LYS A 197 24.57 -3.66 13.02
N LYS A 198 25.62 -2.84 13.04
CA LYS A 198 26.64 -2.82 14.10
C LYS A 198 26.16 -2.07 15.36
N ARG A 199 24.99 -1.43 15.33
CA ARG A 199 24.45 -0.56 16.40
C ARG A 199 25.38 0.60 16.77
N ASN A 200 26.11 1.12 15.79
CA ASN A 200 27.07 2.22 15.95
C ASN A 200 26.55 3.57 15.45
N TYR A 201 25.28 3.64 15.05
CA TYR A 201 24.65 4.90 14.66
C TYR A 201 24.44 5.81 15.88
N ASP A 202 24.73 7.11 15.75
CA ASP A 202 24.65 8.06 16.87
C ASP A 202 23.20 8.44 17.19
N PHE A 203 22.73 8.01 18.36
CA PHE A 203 21.40 8.31 18.89
C PHE A 203 21.42 9.16 20.16
N LYS A 204 22.55 9.82 20.48
CA LYS A 204 22.70 10.60 21.72
C LYS A 204 21.62 11.66 21.89
N PHE A 205 21.22 12.33 20.80
CA PHE A 205 20.18 13.36 20.84
C PHE A 205 18.82 12.77 21.21
N ALA A 206 18.36 11.72 20.51
CA ALA A 206 17.13 11.00 20.83
C ALA A 206 17.14 10.44 22.27
N GLU A 207 18.26 9.89 22.73
CA GLU A 207 18.40 9.37 24.09
C GLU A 207 18.29 10.48 25.15
N LYS A 208 18.90 11.64 24.90
CA LYS A 208 18.81 12.82 25.76
C LYS A 208 17.37 13.31 25.88
N ILE A 209 16.64 13.40 24.76
CA ILE A 209 15.23 13.81 24.72
C ILE A 209 14.34 12.87 25.53
N VAL A 210 14.45 11.55 25.31
CA VAL A 210 13.62 10.59 26.06
C VAL A 210 13.93 10.64 27.56
N ARG A 211 15.22 10.69 27.94
CA ARG A 211 15.64 10.81 29.34
C ARG A 211 15.10 12.08 30.00
N TYR A 212 15.13 13.21 29.29
CA TYR A 212 14.58 14.47 29.80
C TYR A 212 13.08 14.36 30.09
N ASN A 213 12.30 13.80 29.16
CA ASN A 213 10.86 13.61 29.35
C ASN A 213 10.54 12.63 30.49
N ASP A 214 11.35 11.58 30.65
CA ASP A 214 11.22 10.65 31.77
C ASP A 214 11.50 11.31 33.15
N LEU A 215 12.44 12.27 33.19
CA LEU A 215 12.75 13.02 34.42
C LEU A 215 11.68 14.07 34.76
N GLN A 216 11.18 14.80 33.77
CA GLN A 216 10.07 15.76 33.96
C GLN A 216 8.84 15.09 34.57
N LYS A 217 8.57 13.85 34.15
CA LYS A 217 7.49 13.03 34.71
C LYS A 217 7.68 12.63 36.18
N LYS A 218 8.93 12.50 36.64
CA LYS A 218 9.24 12.19 38.06
C LYS A 218 9.16 13.43 38.95
N ASN A 219 9.47 14.60 38.39
CA ASN A 219 9.58 15.86 39.14
C ASN A 219 8.26 16.66 39.21
N SER A 220 7.16 16.19 38.64
CA SER A 220 5.86 16.89 38.69
C SER A 220 5.26 17.02 40.11
N THR A 221 5.94 16.50 41.15
CA THR A 221 5.58 16.66 42.57
C THR A 221 6.53 17.58 43.35
N ASN A 222 7.65 18.03 42.78
CA ASN A 222 8.62 18.90 43.45
C ASN A 222 8.84 20.18 42.63
N SER A 223 8.40 21.31 43.18
CA SER A 223 8.62 22.67 42.69
C SER A 223 10.09 23.11 42.87
N GLY A 224 11.00 22.49 42.11
CA GLY A 224 12.38 22.93 41.95
C GLY A 224 12.63 23.44 40.53
N SER A 225 13.44 24.48 40.39
CA SER A 225 13.84 25.05 39.10
C SER A 225 14.72 24.08 38.31
N ILE A 226 14.15 23.42 37.31
CA ILE A 226 14.91 22.71 36.26
C ILE A 226 15.25 23.75 35.21
N THR A 227 16.52 24.08 35.04
CA THR A 227 16.95 24.94 33.95
C THR A 227 17.01 24.13 32.64
N ASP A 228 16.41 24.67 31.57
CA ASP A 228 16.38 24.09 30.22
C ASP A 228 17.75 24.16 29.49
N GLU A 229 18.83 24.42 30.24
CA GLU A 229 20.13 24.89 29.74
C GLU A 229 20.89 23.87 28.87
N ASP A 230 20.52 22.60 28.91
CA ASP A 230 21.27 21.53 28.23
C ASP A 230 20.64 21.02 26.93
N ILE A 231 19.39 21.38 26.57
CA ILE A 231 18.75 20.88 25.34
C ILE A 231 18.27 22.05 24.49
N ILE A 232 19.04 22.39 23.47
CA ILE A 232 18.59 23.28 22.40
C ILE A 232 17.50 22.54 21.61
N LYS A 233 16.24 22.77 21.98
CA LYS A 233 15.07 22.27 21.27
C LYS A 233 14.74 23.27 20.16
N THR A 234 14.45 22.77 18.96
CA THR A 234 13.82 23.61 17.93
C THR A 234 12.50 24.14 18.49
N LEU A 235 12.35 25.46 18.52
CA LEU A 235 11.13 26.09 18.99
C LEU A 235 9.98 25.71 18.05
N SER A 236 8.76 25.61 18.56
CA SER A 236 7.60 25.26 17.72
C SER A 236 7.43 26.18 16.50
N ARG A 237 7.84 27.45 16.62
CA ARG A 237 7.83 28.44 15.53
C ARG A 237 8.91 28.24 14.47
N GLU A 238 9.98 27.51 14.80
CA GLU A 238 11.11 27.23 13.91
C GLU A 238 10.91 25.92 13.14
N LYS A 239 9.94 25.09 13.55
CA LYS A 239 9.60 23.86 12.85
C LYS A 239 9.03 24.20 11.48
N LYS A 240 9.41 23.39 10.48
CA LYS A 240 8.80 23.44 9.15
C LYS A 240 7.30 23.31 9.31
N SER A 241 6.52 24.20 8.71
CA SER A 241 5.06 24.11 8.68
C SER A 241 4.61 23.57 7.32
N LEU A 242 3.50 22.83 7.33
CA LEU A 242 2.84 22.36 6.13
C LEU A 242 1.41 22.87 6.10
N ASP A 243 0.95 23.25 4.92
CA ASP A 243 -0.43 23.62 4.69
C ASP A 243 -1.28 22.36 4.48
N TRP A 244 -2.10 22.05 5.48
CA TRP A 244 -3.02 20.91 5.46
C TRP A 244 -4.38 21.26 4.83
N LYS A 245 -4.66 22.55 4.59
CA LYS A 245 -5.99 23.04 4.23
C LYS A 245 -6.39 22.60 2.83
N ASP A 246 -7.59 22.03 2.76
CA ASP A 246 -8.27 21.54 1.57
C ASP A 246 -7.40 20.59 0.72
N LYS A 247 -6.49 19.86 1.38
CA LYS A 247 -5.65 18.84 0.73
C LYS A 247 -6.35 17.48 0.69
N LEU A 248 -6.11 16.74 -0.38
CA LEU A 248 -6.46 15.33 -0.50
C LEU A 248 -5.26 14.45 -0.17
N LEU A 249 -5.36 13.67 0.90
CA LEU A 249 -4.28 12.81 1.39
C LEU A 249 -4.50 11.37 0.92
N LEU A 250 -3.46 10.73 0.37
CA LEU A 250 -3.47 9.29 0.18
C LEU A 250 -3.15 8.59 1.51
N SER A 251 -4.00 7.64 1.93
CA SER A 251 -3.76 6.87 3.15
C SER A 251 -2.47 6.04 3.06
N PRO A 252 -1.77 5.82 4.18
CA PRO A 252 -0.74 4.77 4.26
C PRO A 252 -1.42 3.40 4.18
N LEU A 253 -1.16 2.68 3.09
CA LEU A 253 -1.85 1.43 2.75
C LEU A 253 -0.85 0.27 2.70
N THR A 254 -0.71 -0.47 3.80
CA THR A 254 0.22 -1.62 3.85
C THR A 254 -0.01 -2.59 2.68
N THR A 255 1.08 -3.01 2.04
CA THR A 255 1.19 -3.88 0.84
C THR A 255 0.86 -3.23 -0.50
N VAL A 256 -0.12 -2.33 -0.56
CA VAL A 256 -0.62 -1.78 -1.83
C VAL A 256 -0.27 -0.30 -2.05
N GLY A 257 0.10 0.42 -0.98
CA GLY A 257 0.55 1.82 -0.99
C GLY A 257 2.04 2.01 -1.35
N ASN A 258 2.58 1.09 -2.15
CA ASN A 258 3.96 1.12 -2.62
C ASN A 258 4.21 2.32 -3.54
N LEU A 259 5.48 2.66 -3.76
CA LEU A 259 5.88 3.85 -4.53
C LEU A 259 5.21 3.91 -5.92
N PRO A 260 5.17 2.83 -6.74
CA PRO A 260 4.43 2.83 -8.00
C PRO A 260 2.96 3.24 -7.88
N PHE A 261 2.25 2.73 -6.88
CA PHE A 261 0.84 3.07 -6.66
C PHE A 261 0.65 4.53 -6.24
N ARG A 262 1.54 5.06 -5.39
CA ARG A 262 1.48 6.47 -4.99
C ARG A 262 1.72 7.40 -6.16
N ARG A 263 2.61 7.04 -7.10
CA ARG A 263 2.83 7.80 -8.35
C ARG A 263 1.56 7.87 -9.20
N ILE A 264 0.84 6.76 -9.36
CA ILE A 264 -0.47 6.76 -10.04
C ILE A 264 -1.43 7.73 -9.34
N CYS A 265 -1.54 7.68 -8.01
CA CYS A 265 -2.40 8.60 -7.27
C CYS A 265 -1.96 10.07 -7.41
N LYS A 266 -0.65 10.35 -7.49
CA LYS A 266 -0.13 11.72 -7.74
C LYS A 266 -0.54 12.24 -9.11
N GLU A 267 -0.50 11.42 -10.16
CA GLU A 267 -0.98 11.81 -11.50
C GLU A 267 -2.46 12.18 -11.50
N TYR A 268 -3.26 11.43 -10.74
CA TYR A 268 -4.69 11.71 -10.57
C TYR A 268 -4.99 12.81 -9.54
N GLY A 269 -3.98 13.51 -9.03
CA GLY A 269 -4.18 14.70 -8.22
C GLY A 269 -4.23 14.48 -6.71
N ALA A 270 -3.70 13.38 -6.16
CA ALA A 270 -3.41 13.32 -4.73
C ALA A 270 -2.42 14.44 -4.36
N ASP A 271 -2.71 15.23 -3.32
CA ASP A 271 -1.86 16.37 -2.94
C ASP A 271 -0.69 15.92 -2.06
N ILE A 272 -1.01 15.11 -1.05
CA ILE A 272 -0.06 14.61 -0.06
C ILE A 272 -0.07 13.08 -0.10
N THR A 273 1.11 12.47 -0.11
CA THR A 273 1.27 11.02 -0.02
C THR A 273 1.98 10.62 1.26
N CYS A 274 1.68 9.41 1.75
CA CYS A 274 2.35 8.83 2.90
C CYS A 274 2.77 7.41 2.54
N GLY A 275 3.99 7.04 2.92
CA GLY A 275 4.53 5.70 2.76
C GLY A 275 3.69 4.66 3.51
N GLU A 276 3.92 3.39 3.20
CA GLU A 276 3.31 2.31 3.98
C GLU A 276 3.78 2.36 5.44
N MET A 277 3.02 1.73 6.34
CA MET A 277 3.39 1.63 7.75
C MET A 277 4.75 0.91 7.90
N ALA A 278 5.74 1.64 8.40
CA ALA A 278 7.08 1.14 8.67
C ALA A 278 7.27 0.84 10.17
N MET A 279 7.81 -0.33 10.49
CA MET A 279 8.15 -0.76 11.84
C MET A 279 9.50 -0.16 12.24
N CYS A 280 9.51 0.65 13.30
CA CYS A 280 10.74 1.33 13.75
C CYS A 280 11.87 0.35 14.08
N SER A 281 11.56 -0.81 14.66
CA SER A 281 12.55 -1.84 14.96
C SER A 281 13.27 -2.34 13.70
N SER A 282 12.53 -2.57 12.62
CA SER A 282 13.07 -3.04 11.34
C SER A 282 13.87 -1.96 10.61
N LEU A 283 13.44 -0.70 10.67
CA LEU A 283 14.20 0.45 10.15
C LEU A 283 15.55 0.60 10.87
N LEU A 284 15.55 0.57 12.20
CA LEU A 284 16.76 0.68 13.03
C LEU A 284 17.71 -0.53 12.89
N GLN A 285 17.22 -1.67 12.39
CA GLN A 285 18.05 -2.83 12.04
C GLN A 285 18.65 -2.73 10.63
N GLY A 286 18.31 -1.70 9.85
CA GLY A 286 18.78 -1.54 8.47
C GLY A 286 18.23 -2.62 7.52
N LEU A 287 17.01 -3.11 7.75
CA LEU A 287 16.38 -4.11 6.89
C LEU A 287 15.95 -3.47 5.55
N PRO A 288 16.49 -3.92 4.39
CA PRO A 288 16.20 -3.29 3.10
C PRO A 288 14.72 -3.25 2.73
N GLN A 289 13.95 -4.24 3.15
CA GLN A 289 12.52 -4.33 2.86
C GLN A 289 11.73 -3.21 3.55
N GLU A 290 12.14 -2.82 4.76
CA GLU A 290 11.50 -1.74 5.51
C GLU A 290 11.92 -0.38 4.97
N TRP A 291 13.20 -0.24 4.61
CA TRP A 291 13.73 0.97 3.96
C TRP A 291 13.16 1.20 2.56
N ALA A 292 12.65 0.17 1.88
CA ALA A 292 11.92 0.36 0.63
C ALA A 292 10.63 1.19 0.83
N LEU A 293 10.05 1.20 2.04
CA LEU A 293 8.81 1.91 2.36
C LEU A 293 9.02 3.44 2.50
N VAL A 294 10.26 3.86 2.77
CA VAL A 294 10.62 5.28 2.95
C VAL A 294 11.06 5.97 1.64
N LYS A 295 11.15 5.21 0.54
CA LYS A 295 11.49 5.74 -0.77
C LYS A 295 10.44 6.73 -1.25
N ARG A 296 10.91 7.83 -1.82
CA ARG A 296 10.11 8.95 -2.33
C ARG A 296 10.43 9.17 -3.81
N HIS A 297 9.41 9.40 -4.63
CA HIS A 297 9.60 9.84 -6.01
C HIS A 297 9.53 11.37 -6.09
N HIS A 298 10.32 11.99 -6.98
CA HIS A 298 10.41 13.45 -7.10
C HIS A 298 9.06 14.14 -7.41
N THR A 299 8.09 13.42 -7.98
CA THR A 299 6.72 13.93 -8.21
C THR A 299 5.90 14.07 -6.92
N GLU A 300 6.31 13.43 -5.83
CA GLU A 300 5.68 13.55 -4.51
C GLU A 300 6.14 14.85 -3.84
N LYS A 301 5.43 15.96 -4.11
CA LYS A 301 5.75 17.29 -3.56
C LYS A 301 5.73 17.35 -2.03
N VAL A 302 4.80 16.63 -1.40
CA VAL A 302 4.71 16.48 0.05
C VAL A 302 4.59 14.99 0.35
N PHE A 303 5.63 14.44 0.98
CA PHE A 303 5.72 13.01 1.30
C PHE A 303 6.03 12.79 2.77
N GLY A 304 5.27 11.90 3.42
CA GLY A 304 5.53 11.50 4.80
C GLY A 304 5.80 10.01 4.97
N VAL A 305 6.46 9.67 6.08
CA VAL A 305 6.70 8.28 6.48
C VAL A 305 5.88 7.95 7.72
N GLN A 306 5.07 6.89 7.63
CA GLN A 306 4.29 6.42 8.76
C GLN A 306 5.10 5.42 9.61
N LEU A 307 5.31 5.74 10.88
CA LEU A 307 6.01 4.91 11.86
C LEU A 307 5.05 4.13 12.77
N CYS A 308 5.45 2.92 13.11
CA CYS A 308 4.80 2.08 14.11
C CYS A 308 5.82 1.48 15.08
N ALA A 309 5.61 1.72 16.38
CA ALA A 309 6.34 1.09 17.46
C ALA A 309 5.46 1.03 18.73
N ASN A 310 6.03 0.60 19.85
CA ASN A 310 5.32 0.42 21.12
C ASN A 310 5.95 1.16 22.32
N ASN A 311 7.01 1.95 22.08
CA ASN A 311 7.74 2.68 23.13
C ASN A 311 8.44 3.94 22.57
N PRO A 312 8.72 4.95 23.42
CA PRO A 312 9.28 6.23 23.00
C PRO A 312 10.71 6.14 22.49
N HIS A 313 11.56 5.24 23.01
CA HIS A 313 12.95 5.12 22.55
C HIS A 313 13.04 4.72 21.07
N LEU A 314 12.29 3.70 20.65
CA LEU A 314 12.29 3.26 19.25
C LEU A 314 11.79 4.35 18.30
N LEU A 315 10.69 5.02 18.66
CA LEU A 315 10.11 6.09 17.85
C LEU A 315 11.07 7.27 17.71
N THR A 316 11.61 7.75 18.83
CA THR A 316 12.48 8.94 18.84
C THR A 316 13.78 8.69 18.09
N LYS A 317 14.40 7.51 18.27
CA LYS A 317 15.60 7.12 17.49
C LYS A 317 15.29 7.04 16.00
N CYS A 318 14.18 6.40 15.64
CA CYS A 318 13.76 6.27 14.25
C CYS A 318 13.45 7.64 13.61
N GLY A 319 12.81 8.55 14.36
CA GLY A 319 12.54 9.92 13.92
C GLY A 319 13.82 10.69 13.61
N GLN A 320 14.77 10.70 14.55
CA GLN A 320 16.09 11.34 14.38
C GLN A 320 16.83 10.80 13.15
N MET A 321 16.86 9.47 12.99
CA MET A 321 17.56 8.83 11.87
C MET A 321 16.90 9.16 10.54
N LEU A 322 15.57 9.08 10.44
CA LEU A 322 14.90 9.36 9.17
C LEU A 322 15.03 10.84 8.78
N GLU A 323 14.85 11.77 9.71
CA GLU A 323 15.01 13.19 9.39
C GLU A 323 16.43 13.53 8.91
N LYS A 324 17.45 12.86 9.47
CA LYS A 324 18.85 13.09 9.07
C LYS A 324 19.24 12.40 7.76
N GLU A 325 18.75 11.19 7.52
CA GLU A 325 19.22 10.32 6.43
C GLU A 325 18.25 10.27 5.23
N THR A 326 17.10 10.95 5.30
CA THR A 326 16.07 10.90 4.26
C THR A 326 15.42 12.26 3.99
N GLU A 327 14.95 12.45 2.77
CA GLU A 327 14.16 13.59 2.32
C GLU A 327 12.65 13.31 2.51
N ILE A 328 12.14 13.71 3.68
CA ILE A 328 10.74 13.58 4.05
C ILE A 328 10.18 14.91 4.56
N ASP A 329 8.89 15.16 4.35
CA ASP A 329 8.25 16.41 4.74
C ASP A 329 7.56 16.32 6.11
N PHE A 330 7.19 15.13 6.55
CA PHE A 330 6.59 14.88 7.86
C PHE A 330 6.74 13.42 8.29
N ILE A 331 6.60 13.17 9.60
CA ILE A 331 6.45 11.82 10.15
C ILE A 331 5.01 11.64 10.62
N ASP A 332 4.41 10.49 10.34
CA ASP A 332 3.08 10.11 10.84
C ASP A 332 3.19 8.97 11.86
N LEU A 333 2.60 9.14 13.04
CA LEU A 333 2.55 8.09 14.05
C LEU A 333 1.30 7.24 13.85
N ASN A 334 1.49 5.95 13.56
CA ASN A 334 0.39 5.00 13.45
C ASN A 334 -0.16 4.64 14.84
N LEU A 335 -1.39 5.08 15.13
CA LEU A 335 -2.20 4.65 16.28
C LEU A 335 -3.46 3.89 15.84
N GLY A 336 -3.58 3.58 14.55
CA GLY A 336 -4.79 3.03 13.95
C GLY A 336 -4.71 1.56 13.52
N CYS A 337 -3.51 0.98 13.39
CA CYS A 337 -3.32 -0.36 12.85
C CYS A 337 -4.01 -1.42 13.73
N PRO A 338 -4.97 -2.21 13.19
CA PRO A 338 -5.70 -3.23 13.95
C PRO A 338 -5.06 -4.63 13.83
N ILE A 339 -3.85 -4.75 13.28
CA ILE A 339 -3.16 -6.03 13.12
C ILE A 339 -2.91 -6.62 14.50
N GLU A 340 -3.34 -7.88 14.69
CA GLU A 340 -3.31 -8.53 15.99
C GLU A 340 -1.90 -8.65 16.58
N LEU A 341 -0.90 -8.94 15.74
CA LEU A 341 0.50 -9.03 16.16
C LEU A 341 1.00 -7.68 16.73
N VAL A 342 0.83 -6.61 15.96
CA VAL A 342 1.22 -5.25 16.34
C VAL A 342 0.50 -4.80 17.61
N TYR A 343 -0.78 -5.12 17.74
CA TYR A 343 -1.54 -4.79 18.94
C TYR A 343 -1.05 -5.51 20.19
N ARG A 344 -0.77 -6.81 20.08
CA ARG A 344 -0.29 -7.61 21.23
C ARG A 344 1.06 -7.13 21.73
N GLU A 345 1.90 -6.63 20.85
CA GLU A 345 3.16 -5.97 21.18
C GLU A 345 2.95 -4.56 21.77
N GLY A 346 1.71 -4.06 21.82
CA GLY A 346 1.37 -2.74 22.35
C GLY A 346 1.65 -1.60 21.39
N GLY A 347 1.81 -1.86 20.09
CA GLY A 347 1.93 -0.87 19.02
C GLY A 347 0.61 -0.61 18.28
N GLY A 348 0.61 0.32 17.32
CA GLY A 348 -0.59 0.72 16.60
C GLY A 348 -1.70 1.18 17.55
N CYS A 349 -2.92 0.68 17.40
CA CYS A 349 -4.02 0.98 18.32
C CYS A 349 -3.83 0.44 19.75
N GLY A 350 -2.82 -0.40 20.00
CA GLY A 350 -2.45 -0.85 21.35
C GLY A 350 -1.92 0.29 22.23
N LEU A 351 -1.31 1.30 21.62
CA LEU A 351 -0.83 2.49 22.34
C LEU A 351 -1.96 3.33 22.93
N LEU A 352 -3.16 3.31 22.32
CA LEU A 352 -4.32 4.06 22.81
C LEU A 352 -4.75 3.65 24.22
N ARG A 353 -4.41 2.42 24.64
CA ARG A 353 -4.67 1.91 25.99
C ARG A 353 -3.55 2.18 27.00
N ARG A 354 -2.48 2.85 26.57
CA ARG A 354 -1.29 3.12 27.38
C ARG A 354 -1.01 4.64 27.37
N PRO A 355 -1.91 5.47 27.93
CA PRO A 355 -1.87 6.93 27.76
C PRO A 355 -0.53 7.54 28.17
N ARG A 356 0.06 7.08 29.29
CA ARG A 356 1.38 7.53 29.77
C ARG A 356 2.53 7.22 28.80
N VAL A 357 2.44 6.10 28.07
CA VAL A 357 3.46 5.71 27.07
C VAL A 357 3.21 6.46 25.78
N LEU A 358 1.94 6.61 25.39
CA LEU A 358 1.51 7.35 24.22
C LEU A 358 1.95 8.82 24.30
N GLU A 359 1.72 9.49 25.43
CA GLU A 359 2.20 10.86 25.68
C GLU A 359 3.73 10.95 25.49
N ALA A 360 4.48 10.06 26.16
CA ALA A 360 5.93 10.04 26.06
C ALA A 360 6.41 9.81 24.61
N CYS A 361 5.70 8.99 23.83
CA CYS A 361 5.99 8.76 22.41
C CYS A 361 5.79 10.03 21.60
N VAL A 362 4.63 10.69 21.71
CA VAL A 362 4.31 11.88 20.90
C VAL A 362 5.21 13.05 21.29
N ARG A 363 5.41 13.31 22.60
CA ARG A 363 6.29 14.40 23.07
C ARG A 363 7.74 14.20 22.63
N SER A 364 8.31 13.01 22.86
CA SER A 364 9.71 12.76 22.51
C SER A 364 9.93 12.80 21.00
N LEU A 365 9.00 12.22 20.23
CA LEU A 365 9.07 12.25 18.77
C LEU A 365 8.88 13.67 18.22
N SER A 366 7.98 14.48 18.78
CA SER A 366 7.85 15.88 18.36
C SER A 366 9.13 16.66 18.69
N GLN A 367 9.68 16.52 19.88
CA GLN A 367 10.87 17.29 20.30
C GLN A 367 12.14 16.95 19.52
N VAL A 368 12.28 15.70 19.04
CA VAL A 368 13.45 15.31 18.24
C VAL A 368 13.35 15.79 16.79
N LEU A 369 12.14 16.10 16.31
CA LEU A 369 11.89 16.46 14.91
C LEU A 369 11.80 17.97 14.69
N SER A 370 12.46 18.45 13.63
CA SER A 370 12.28 19.80 13.08
C SER A 370 11.15 19.87 12.03
N ILE A 371 10.80 18.73 11.42
CA ILE A 371 9.64 18.56 10.54
C ILE A 371 8.35 18.25 11.32
N PRO A 372 7.15 18.48 10.73
CA PRO A 372 5.87 18.15 11.34
C PRO A 372 5.74 16.68 11.77
N LEU A 373 5.27 16.48 13.01
CA LEU A 373 4.74 15.21 13.48
C LEU A 373 3.23 15.19 13.27
N THR A 374 2.71 14.13 12.69
CA THR A 374 1.27 13.89 12.51
C THR A 374 0.86 12.60 13.20
N VAL A 375 -0.42 12.43 13.49
CA VAL A 375 -0.93 11.21 14.15
C VAL A 375 -2.12 10.67 13.37
N LYS A 376 -2.09 9.39 13.02
CA LYS A 376 -3.24 8.69 12.43
C LYS A 376 -3.86 7.72 13.42
N THR A 377 -5.09 7.99 13.84
CA THR A 377 -5.82 7.21 14.86
C THR A 377 -7.16 6.66 14.36
N ARG A 378 -7.83 5.92 15.23
CA ARG A 378 -9.20 5.40 15.11
C ARG A 378 -10.09 6.02 16.18
N THR A 379 -11.40 5.79 16.13
CA THR A 379 -12.33 6.27 17.18
C THR A 379 -12.01 5.69 18.55
N GLY A 380 -11.46 4.48 18.59
CA GLY A 380 -11.06 3.76 19.79
C GLY A 380 -10.68 2.32 19.50
N VAL A 381 -10.40 1.55 20.55
CA VAL A 381 -10.16 0.10 20.44
C VAL A 381 -11.48 -0.65 20.30
N TYR A 382 -12.42 -0.39 21.22
CA TYR A 382 -13.71 -1.06 21.31
C TYR A 382 -14.80 -0.33 20.52
N SER A 383 -15.78 -1.08 20.05
CA SER A 383 -16.94 -0.52 19.33
C SER A 383 -17.94 0.22 20.23
N THR A 384 -17.94 -0.07 21.53
CA THR A 384 -18.84 0.51 22.53
C THR A 384 -18.30 1.78 23.18
N GLU A 385 -17.01 2.07 22.99
CA GLU A 385 -16.31 3.15 23.68
C GLU A 385 -15.38 3.86 22.69
N SER A 386 -15.77 5.08 22.31
CA SER A 386 -14.93 5.93 21.47
C SER A 386 -14.23 6.96 22.35
N ILE A 387 -12.90 7.02 22.26
CA ILE A 387 -12.04 7.83 23.14
C ILE A 387 -11.25 8.90 22.37
N ALA A 388 -11.36 8.92 21.04
CA ALA A 388 -10.57 9.84 20.23
C ALA A 388 -10.81 11.32 20.58
N HIS A 389 -12.05 11.71 20.91
CA HIS A 389 -12.40 13.10 21.25
C HIS A 389 -11.63 13.61 22.48
N ASP A 390 -11.31 12.75 23.44
CA ASP A 390 -10.51 13.11 24.62
C ASP A 390 -9.00 13.15 24.37
N LEU A 391 -8.53 12.44 23.34
CA LEU A 391 -7.10 12.29 23.03
C LEU A 391 -6.59 13.32 22.02
N ILE A 392 -7.43 13.77 21.09
CA ILE A 392 -7.01 14.65 20.01
C ILE A 392 -6.49 16.01 20.50
N PRO A 393 -7.15 16.70 21.45
CA PRO A 393 -6.62 17.96 21.99
C PRO A 393 -5.23 17.76 22.59
N LYS A 394 -5.05 16.65 23.32
CA LYS A 394 -3.77 16.27 23.94
C LYS A 394 -2.69 15.99 22.90
N PHE A 395 -3.01 15.44 21.73
CA PHE A 395 -2.01 15.27 20.67
C PHE A 395 -1.40 16.62 20.26
N GLY A 396 -2.21 17.68 20.17
CA GLY A 396 -1.73 19.04 19.91
C GLY A 396 -0.81 19.53 21.03
N GLU A 397 -1.22 19.39 22.29
CA GLU A 397 -0.40 19.75 23.47
C GLU A 397 0.92 18.96 23.56
N TRP A 398 0.93 17.72 23.04
CA TRP A 398 2.11 16.87 22.99
C TRP A 398 3.01 17.17 21.77
N GLY A 399 2.56 18.02 20.85
CA GLY A 399 3.35 18.54 19.73
C GLY A 399 3.05 17.88 18.38
N ALA A 400 1.89 17.23 18.21
CA ALA A 400 1.39 16.89 16.88
C ALA A 400 0.90 18.15 16.14
N SER A 401 1.13 18.19 14.84
CA SER A 401 0.78 19.29 13.94
C SER A 401 -0.52 19.07 13.16
N MET A 402 -0.98 17.82 13.06
CA MET A 402 -2.22 17.40 12.40
C MET A 402 -2.61 16.01 12.89
N VAL A 403 -3.91 15.74 13.04
CA VAL A 403 -4.45 14.41 13.35
C VAL A 403 -5.37 13.91 12.25
N THR A 404 -5.17 12.67 11.80
CA THR A 404 -6.12 11.95 10.95
C THR A 404 -6.94 10.97 11.76
N ILE A 405 -8.27 11.01 11.62
CA ILE A 405 -9.18 10.12 12.32
C ILE A 405 -9.85 9.19 11.32
N HIS A 406 -9.61 7.89 11.47
CA HIS A 406 -10.45 6.91 10.83
C HIS A 406 -11.75 6.73 11.66
N GLY A 407 -12.91 6.97 11.04
CA GLY A 407 -14.24 6.93 11.69
C GLY A 407 -14.73 5.53 12.11
N ARG A 408 -13.84 4.61 12.46
CA ARG A 408 -14.18 3.28 12.97
C ARG A 408 -13.25 2.92 14.11
N SER A 409 -13.76 2.13 15.05
CA SER A 409 -12.95 1.47 16.06
C SER A 409 -12.07 0.37 15.46
N ARG A 410 -11.12 -0.15 16.24
CA ARG A 410 -10.33 -1.31 15.83
C ARG A 410 -11.21 -2.55 15.65
N GLU A 411 -12.14 -2.81 16.57
CA GLU A 411 -13.05 -3.96 16.49
C GLU A 411 -13.93 -3.96 15.24
N GLN A 412 -14.44 -2.78 14.87
CA GLN A 412 -15.28 -2.65 13.68
C GLN A 412 -14.53 -3.02 12.40
N ARG A 413 -13.20 -2.84 12.34
CA ARG A 413 -12.38 -3.05 11.14
C ARG A 413 -12.98 -2.37 9.90
N TYR A 414 -13.59 -3.15 9.01
CA TYR A 414 -14.30 -2.72 7.80
C TYR A 414 -15.73 -3.25 7.73
N THR A 415 -16.21 -3.75 8.87
CA THR A 415 -17.61 -4.12 9.00
C THR A 415 -18.40 -2.82 8.94
N LYS A 416 -18.58 -2.06 10.01
CA LYS A 416 -19.50 -0.92 10.00
C LYS A 416 -19.10 0.21 9.03
N LEU A 417 -20.02 1.12 8.72
CA LEU A 417 -19.69 2.38 8.02
C LEU A 417 -18.81 3.25 8.92
N ALA A 418 -18.02 4.13 8.31
CA ALA A 418 -17.29 5.16 9.03
C ALA A 418 -18.26 6.21 9.60
N ASP A 419 -18.10 6.52 10.88
CA ASP A 419 -18.89 7.51 11.60
C ASP A 419 -18.29 8.91 11.39
N TRP A 420 -18.81 9.60 10.37
CA TRP A 420 -18.40 10.97 10.03
C TRP A 420 -18.91 12.01 11.02
N GLN A 421 -20.07 11.78 11.66
CA GLN A 421 -20.57 12.67 12.71
C GLN A 421 -19.64 12.70 13.92
N TYR A 422 -19.14 11.53 14.33
CA TYR A 422 -18.14 11.45 15.39
C TYR A 422 -16.79 12.06 14.99
N ILE A 423 -16.38 11.92 13.72
CA ILE A 423 -15.21 12.66 13.20
C ILE A 423 -15.41 14.18 13.36
N GLY A 424 -16.59 14.71 13.04
CA GLY A 424 -16.92 16.12 13.23
C GLY A 424 -16.81 16.58 14.69
N ARG A 425 -17.37 15.80 15.63
CA ARG A 425 -17.22 16.05 17.07
C ARG A 425 -15.75 16.11 17.51
N CYS A 426 -14.94 15.20 16.99
CA CYS A 426 -13.51 15.20 17.26
C CYS A 426 -12.79 16.42 16.66
N ALA A 427 -13.19 16.88 15.48
CA ALA A 427 -12.62 18.08 14.85
C ALA A 427 -12.94 19.34 15.67
N GLN A 428 -14.18 19.47 16.16
CA GLN A 428 -14.59 20.56 17.05
C GLN A 428 -13.80 20.59 18.35
N ALA A 429 -13.56 19.43 18.97
CA ALA A 429 -12.76 19.34 20.19
C ALA A 429 -11.28 19.70 19.97
N ALA A 430 -10.77 19.54 18.74
CA ALA A 430 -9.34 19.66 18.43
C ALA A 430 -8.85 21.10 18.22
N VAL A 431 -9.75 22.06 18.00
CA VAL A 431 -9.39 23.44 17.61
C VAL A 431 -8.33 24.03 18.57
N PRO A 432 -7.20 24.57 18.06
CA PRO A 432 -6.88 24.88 16.66
C PRO A 432 -6.12 23.80 15.87
N LEU A 433 -5.93 22.59 16.41
CA LEU A 433 -5.20 21.50 15.74
C LEU A 433 -5.93 21.02 14.46
N PRO A 434 -5.29 21.02 13.28
CA PRO A 434 -5.88 20.50 12.05
C PRO A 434 -6.32 19.04 12.14
N VAL A 435 -7.55 18.75 11.72
CA VAL A 435 -8.11 17.40 11.70
C VAL A 435 -8.48 16.97 10.29
N VAL A 436 -8.01 15.78 9.89
CA VAL A 436 -8.33 15.14 8.62
C VAL A 436 -9.25 13.94 8.84
N GLY A 437 -10.37 13.91 8.13
CA GLY A 437 -11.32 12.79 8.18
C GLY A 437 -10.90 11.62 7.26
N ASN A 438 -11.17 10.38 7.68
CA ASN A 438 -10.84 9.19 6.91
C ASN A 438 -11.92 8.10 7.05
N GLY A 439 -12.39 7.60 5.91
CA GLY A 439 -13.24 6.41 5.84
C GLY A 439 -14.31 6.51 4.75
N ASP A 440 -14.45 5.45 3.96
CA ASP A 440 -15.60 5.22 3.08
C ASP A 440 -15.89 6.24 1.99
N ILE A 441 -14.93 7.12 1.67
CA ILE A 441 -14.98 7.95 0.46
C ILE A 441 -14.72 7.07 -0.77
N LEU A 442 -15.72 6.92 -1.64
CA LEU A 442 -15.60 6.26 -2.94
C LEU A 442 -16.04 7.18 -4.09
N SER A 443 -16.62 8.35 -3.84
CA SER A 443 -17.03 9.30 -4.88
C SER A 443 -16.82 10.75 -4.43
N TYR A 444 -16.83 11.70 -5.38
CA TYR A 444 -16.79 13.12 -5.02
C TYR A 444 -18.00 13.55 -4.19
N GLU A 445 -19.17 12.91 -4.37
CA GLU A 445 -20.36 13.16 -3.56
C GLU A 445 -20.17 12.71 -2.11
N ASP A 446 -19.51 11.57 -1.87
CA ASP A 446 -19.16 11.15 -0.50
C ASP A 446 -18.21 12.17 0.15
N TYR A 447 -17.23 12.67 -0.62
CA TYR A 447 -16.32 13.73 -0.14
C TYR A 447 -17.08 15.01 0.19
N LYS A 448 -17.96 15.46 -0.70
CA LYS A 448 -18.77 16.67 -0.53
C LYS A 448 -19.65 16.56 0.72
N THR A 449 -20.39 15.47 0.84
CA THR A 449 -21.23 15.18 2.01
C THR A 449 -20.41 15.20 3.29
N ALA A 450 -19.23 14.56 3.30
CA ALA A 450 -18.35 14.56 4.46
C ALA A 450 -17.86 15.96 4.85
N ARG A 451 -17.42 16.78 3.88
CA ARG A 451 -16.95 18.15 4.11
C ARG A 451 -18.06 19.09 4.57
N GLU A 452 -19.26 18.98 3.97
CA GLU A 452 -20.43 19.78 4.33
C GLU A 452 -20.95 19.42 5.73
N SER A 453 -20.95 18.13 6.08
CA SER A 453 -21.39 17.67 7.40
C SER A 453 -20.42 18.03 8.54
N CYS A 454 -19.16 18.34 8.21
CA CYS A 454 -18.10 18.64 9.18
C CYS A 454 -17.17 19.75 8.64
N PRO A 455 -17.61 21.02 8.65
CA PRO A 455 -16.84 22.15 8.11
C PRO A 455 -15.49 22.37 8.80
N GLU A 456 -15.35 21.95 10.06
CA GLU A 456 -14.14 22.08 10.88
C GLU A 456 -12.99 21.19 10.40
N LEU A 457 -13.29 20.17 9.57
CA LEU A 457 -12.23 19.36 8.98
C LEU A 457 -11.34 20.21 8.08
N THR A 458 -10.05 19.93 8.10
CA THR A 458 -9.06 20.63 7.28
C THR A 458 -8.83 19.93 5.95
N GLY A 459 -9.09 18.63 5.87
CA GLY A 459 -8.96 17.83 4.66
C GLY A 459 -9.53 16.43 4.81
N VAL A 460 -9.36 15.62 3.76
CA VAL A 460 -9.84 14.24 3.73
C VAL A 460 -8.72 13.31 3.27
N MET A 461 -8.55 12.22 4.00
CA MET A 461 -7.65 11.14 3.63
C MET A 461 -8.43 9.99 2.99
N ILE A 462 -7.99 9.55 1.82
CA ILE A 462 -8.67 8.52 1.01
C ILE A 462 -7.84 7.23 1.06
N GLY A 463 -8.51 6.10 1.30
CA GLY A 463 -7.86 4.79 1.44
C GLY A 463 -8.33 3.81 0.37
N ARG A 464 -9.27 2.93 0.74
CA ARG A 464 -9.81 1.90 -0.19
C ARG A 464 -10.45 2.50 -1.44
N GLY A 465 -11.02 3.71 -1.37
CA GLY A 465 -11.52 4.42 -2.54
C GLY A 465 -10.45 4.58 -3.61
N ALA A 466 -9.25 5.05 -3.24
CA ALA A 466 -8.13 5.19 -4.17
C ALA A 466 -7.65 3.85 -4.75
N LEU A 467 -7.72 2.76 -3.99
CA LEU A 467 -7.37 1.42 -4.50
C LEU A 467 -8.37 0.90 -5.53
N ILE A 468 -9.65 1.25 -5.40
CA ILE A 468 -10.72 0.87 -6.33
C ILE A 468 -10.72 1.79 -7.56
N LYS A 469 -10.46 3.08 -7.35
CA LYS A 469 -10.46 4.11 -8.40
C LYS A 469 -9.40 5.18 -8.09
N PRO A 470 -8.15 5.05 -8.57
CA PRO A 470 -7.12 6.06 -8.32
C PRO A 470 -7.51 7.47 -8.78
N TRP A 471 -8.36 7.58 -9.81
CA TRP A 471 -8.90 8.84 -10.32
C TRP A 471 -9.95 9.51 -9.40
N ILE A 472 -10.26 8.94 -8.22
CA ILE A 472 -11.12 9.58 -7.21
C ILE A 472 -10.63 10.98 -6.83
N PHE A 473 -9.31 11.20 -6.84
CA PHE A 473 -8.74 12.52 -6.56
C PHE A 473 -9.12 13.54 -7.64
N THR A 474 -9.11 13.13 -8.92
CA THR A 474 -9.62 13.93 -10.05
C THR A 474 -11.13 14.15 -9.94
N GLU A 475 -11.91 13.09 -9.65
CA GLU A 475 -13.36 13.23 -9.45
C GLU A 475 -13.69 14.28 -8.38
N ILE A 476 -12.94 14.31 -7.28
CA ILE A 476 -13.13 15.28 -6.19
C ILE A 476 -12.77 16.70 -6.62
N LYS A 477 -11.64 16.87 -7.32
CA LYS A 477 -11.18 18.19 -7.78
C LYS A 477 -12.09 18.78 -8.85
N GLU A 478 -12.62 17.95 -9.74
CA GLU A 478 -13.54 18.37 -10.81
C GLU A 478 -15.01 18.35 -10.38
N GLN A 479 -15.32 17.82 -9.19
CA GLN A 479 -16.69 17.62 -8.70
C GLN A 479 -17.59 16.86 -9.70
N LYS A 480 -17.04 15.79 -10.30
CA LYS A 480 -17.70 15.02 -11.36
C LYS A 480 -17.37 13.54 -11.26
N LEU A 481 -18.35 12.67 -11.57
CA LEU A 481 -18.09 11.24 -11.75
C LEU A 481 -17.36 10.99 -13.07
N TRP A 482 -16.30 10.20 -13.01
CA TRP A 482 -15.56 9.77 -14.18
C TRP A 482 -15.98 8.35 -14.57
N ASP A 483 -16.44 8.20 -15.82
CA ASP A 483 -16.80 6.91 -16.42
C ASP A 483 -15.77 6.51 -17.47
N ILE A 484 -14.56 6.21 -17.02
CA ILE A 484 -13.46 5.87 -17.92
C ILE A 484 -13.65 4.49 -18.57
N SER A 485 -13.19 4.37 -19.81
CA SER A 485 -13.25 3.16 -20.61
C SER A 485 -12.37 2.03 -20.05
N SER A 486 -12.56 0.81 -20.55
CA SER A 486 -11.69 -0.32 -20.24
C SER A 486 -10.24 -0.08 -20.68
N ALA A 487 -10.04 0.53 -21.86
CA ALA A 487 -8.74 0.87 -22.41
C ALA A 487 -7.98 1.86 -21.52
N GLU A 488 -8.63 2.96 -21.12
CA GLU A 488 -8.03 3.94 -20.20
C GLU A 488 -7.65 3.29 -18.86
N ARG A 489 -8.50 2.42 -18.31
CA ARG A 489 -8.19 1.67 -17.08
C ARG A 489 -7.00 0.74 -17.25
N PHE A 490 -6.90 0.05 -18.39
CA PHE A 490 -5.78 -0.82 -18.69
C PHE A 490 -4.48 -0.03 -18.88
N ASP A 491 -4.53 1.17 -19.45
CA ASP A 491 -3.37 2.07 -19.52
C ASP A 491 -2.88 2.51 -18.14
N ILE A 492 -3.75 2.69 -17.15
CA ILE A 492 -3.34 2.93 -15.76
C ILE A 492 -2.57 1.72 -15.22
N ILE A 493 -3.06 0.49 -15.48
CA ILE A 493 -2.38 -0.74 -15.08
C ILE A 493 -1.01 -0.84 -15.75
N LYS A 494 -0.92 -0.50 -17.04
CA LYS A 494 0.35 -0.44 -17.79
C LYS A 494 1.32 0.58 -17.19
N LYS A 495 0.85 1.78 -16.83
CA LYS A 495 1.68 2.77 -16.11
C LYS A 495 2.18 2.23 -14.77
N TYR A 496 1.32 1.56 -14.00
CA TYR A 496 1.72 0.94 -12.74
C TYR A 496 2.83 -0.10 -12.94
N VAL A 497 2.70 -0.96 -13.96
CA VAL A 497 3.73 -1.93 -14.34
C VAL A 497 5.04 -1.24 -14.68
N ASN A 498 5.01 -0.20 -15.52
CA ASN A 498 6.19 0.57 -15.88
C ASN A 498 6.90 1.17 -14.65
N TYR A 499 6.14 1.77 -13.73
CA TYR A 499 6.68 2.29 -12.48
C TYR A 499 7.22 1.19 -11.56
N GLY A 500 6.61 0.00 -11.58
CA GLY A 500 7.10 -1.18 -10.88
C GLY A 500 8.44 -1.67 -11.44
N LEU A 501 8.60 -1.71 -12.77
CA LEU A 501 9.84 -2.11 -13.43
C LEU A 501 10.97 -1.09 -13.22
N GLU A 502 10.64 0.20 -13.10
CA GLU A 502 11.59 1.25 -12.69
C GLU A 502 12.00 1.07 -11.22
N HIS A 503 11.05 0.77 -10.33
CA HIS A 503 11.28 0.71 -8.89
C HIS A 503 11.92 -0.59 -8.38
N TRP A 504 11.43 -1.74 -8.83
CA TRP A 504 11.90 -3.07 -8.41
C TRP A 504 12.90 -3.70 -9.38
N GLY A 505 12.96 -3.19 -10.62
CA GLY A 505 13.83 -3.70 -11.69
C GLY A 505 13.04 -4.38 -12.81
N SER A 506 13.64 -4.38 -14.00
CA SER A 506 13.16 -5.09 -15.18
C SER A 506 13.78 -6.48 -15.37
N ASP A 507 14.56 -6.97 -14.40
CA ASP A 507 15.04 -8.35 -14.36
C ASP A 507 13.93 -9.31 -13.90
N THR A 508 14.13 -10.63 -14.00
CA THR A 508 13.12 -11.63 -13.63
C THR A 508 12.56 -11.39 -12.22
N LYS A 509 13.42 -11.07 -11.26
CA LYS A 509 13.01 -10.79 -9.88
C LYS A 509 12.17 -9.52 -9.77
N GLY A 510 12.55 -8.45 -10.47
CA GLY A 510 11.81 -7.20 -10.49
C GLY A 510 10.46 -7.31 -11.20
N VAL A 511 10.39 -8.07 -12.30
CA VAL A 511 9.14 -8.45 -13.00
C VAL A 511 8.20 -9.18 -12.06
N GLU A 512 8.68 -10.21 -11.36
CA GLU A 512 7.82 -10.99 -10.45
C GLU A 512 7.42 -10.24 -9.17
N ASN A 513 8.28 -9.33 -8.68
CA ASN A 513 7.88 -8.40 -7.62
C ASN A 513 6.78 -7.44 -8.10
N THR A 514 6.93 -6.88 -9.30
CA THR A 514 5.92 -6.02 -9.94
C THR A 514 4.61 -6.77 -10.09
N ARG A 515 4.64 -8.00 -10.62
CA ARG A 515 3.47 -8.88 -10.76
C ARG A 515 2.78 -9.10 -9.43
N ARG A 516 3.52 -9.48 -8.39
CA ARG A 516 2.94 -9.75 -7.06
C ARG A 516 2.19 -8.54 -6.52
N PHE A 517 2.78 -7.35 -6.57
CA PHE A 517 2.13 -6.14 -6.05
C PHE A 517 1.00 -5.64 -6.96
N LEU A 518 1.11 -5.84 -8.28
CA LEU A 518 0.01 -5.61 -9.21
C LEU A 518 -1.20 -6.48 -8.86
N LEU A 519 -1.00 -7.78 -8.65
CA LEU A 519 -2.08 -8.71 -8.30
C LEU A 519 -2.73 -8.35 -6.95
N GLU A 520 -1.96 -7.89 -5.98
CA GLU A 520 -2.51 -7.36 -4.72
C GLU A 520 -3.37 -6.11 -4.96
N TRP A 521 -2.99 -5.23 -5.88
CA TRP A 521 -3.80 -4.07 -6.22
C TRP A 521 -5.05 -4.43 -7.05
N LEU A 522 -4.95 -5.35 -8.02
CA LEU A 522 -6.08 -5.86 -8.79
C LEU A 522 -7.16 -6.47 -7.90
N SER A 523 -6.77 -7.06 -6.77
CA SER A 523 -7.71 -7.56 -5.73
C SER A 523 -8.56 -6.46 -5.05
N PHE A 524 -8.31 -5.18 -5.34
CA PHE A 524 -9.18 -4.06 -5.00
C PHE A 524 -9.79 -3.41 -6.24
N LEU A 525 -9.00 -3.23 -7.31
CA LEU A 525 -9.41 -2.55 -8.54
C LEU A 525 -10.64 -3.21 -9.19
N TYR A 526 -10.75 -4.55 -9.13
CA TYR A 526 -11.88 -5.29 -9.72
C TYR A 526 -13.25 -4.87 -9.18
N ARG A 527 -13.27 -4.21 -8.02
CA ARG A 527 -14.50 -3.76 -7.37
C ARG A 527 -15.10 -2.51 -8.01
N TYR A 528 -14.36 -1.83 -8.89
CA TYR A 528 -14.91 -0.69 -9.64
C TYR A 528 -15.96 -1.18 -10.62
N ILE A 529 -17.10 -0.51 -10.61
CA ILE A 529 -18.17 -0.72 -11.59
C ILE A 529 -18.25 0.56 -12.43
N PRO A 530 -18.22 0.47 -13.76
CA PRO A 530 -18.38 1.64 -14.63
C PRO A 530 -19.71 2.35 -14.36
N VAL A 531 -19.68 3.67 -14.39
CA VAL A 531 -20.82 4.51 -14.01
C VAL A 531 -21.99 4.28 -14.95
N ALA A 532 -21.74 4.11 -16.26
CA ALA A 532 -22.79 3.82 -17.24
C ALA A 532 -23.53 2.50 -16.99
N LEU A 533 -22.96 1.56 -16.21
CA LEU A 533 -23.61 0.29 -15.89
C LEU A 533 -24.45 0.36 -14.61
N LEU A 534 -24.27 1.39 -13.79
CA LEU A 534 -25.01 1.57 -12.54
C LEU A 534 -26.43 2.06 -12.84
N GLU A 535 -27.42 1.44 -12.17
CA GLU A 535 -28.79 1.95 -12.15
C GLU A 535 -28.86 3.24 -11.33
N ARG A 536 -28.08 3.31 -10.24
CA ARG A 536 -28.10 4.42 -9.27
C ARG A 536 -26.66 4.83 -8.92
N PRO A 537 -25.98 5.60 -9.78
CA PRO A 537 -24.68 6.15 -9.43
C PRO A 537 -24.79 7.17 -8.29
N PRO A 538 -23.74 7.35 -7.46
CA PRO A 538 -22.47 6.63 -7.47
C PRO A 538 -22.49 5.31 -6.66
N GLN A 539 -21.59 4.39 -7.02
CA GLN A 539 -21.32 3.17 -6.25
C GLN A 539 -20.92 3.50 -4.81
N LYS A 540 -21.48 2.79 -3.83
CA LYS A 540 -21.03 2.88 -2.42
C LYS A 540 -19.97 1.83 -2.08
N ILE A 541 -19.07 2.16 -1.15
CA ILE A 541 -17.90 1.33 -0.78
C ILE A 541 -18.25 -0.07 -0.28
N ASN A 542 -19.46 -0.28 0.24
CA ASN A 542 -19.90 -1.55 0.79
C ASN A 542 -20.80 -2.34 -0.17
N GLU A 543 -21.24 -1.74 -1.27
CA GLU A 543 -22.03 -2.44 -2.27
C GLU A 543 -21.18 -3.50 -2.99
N ARG A 544 -21.86 -4.56 -3.41
CA ARG A 544 -21.28 -5.62 -4.23
C ARG A 544 -22.17 -5.81 -5.45
N PRO A 545 -21.62 -5.73 -6.67
CA PRO A 545 -22.42 -5.97 -7.85
C PRO A 545 -22.85 -7.45 -7.91
N PRO A 546 -24.02 -7.76 -8.50
CA PRO A 546 -24.25 -9.09 -9.04
C PRO A 546 -23.20 -9.39 -10.13
N ARG A 547 -23.12 -10.63 -10.60
CA ARG A 547 -22.29 -10.93 -11.79
C ARG A 547 -22.87 -10.18 -12.98
N PHE A 548 -22.02 -9.48 -13.72
CA PHE A 548 -22.41 -8.67 -14.87
C PHE A 548 -21.38 -8.79 -15.99
N HIS A 549 -21.82 -8.52 -17.22
CA HIS A 549 -20.95 -8.30 -18.36
C HIS A 549 -20.58 -6.82 -18.44
N GLY A 550 -19.28 -6.55 -18.60
CA GLY A 550 -18.79 -5.23 -18.91
C GLY A 550 -19.21 -4.75 -20.30
N ARG A 551 -18.96 -3.47 -20.60
CA ARG A 551 -19.17 -2.89 -21.94
C ARG A 551 -18.35 -3.61 -23.03
N ASP A 552 -17.27 -4.26 -22.64
CA ASP A 552 -16.41 -5.10 -23.49
C ASP A 552 -15.77 -6.24 -22.68
N ASP A 553 -15.03 -7.11 -23.38
CA ASP A 553 -14.37 -8.29 -22.81
C ASP A 553 -13.31 -7.92 -21.76
N LEU A 554 -12.56 -6.83 -21.99
CA LEU A 554 -11.50 -6.39 -21.08
C LEU A 554 -12.09 -5.84 -19.78
N GLU A 555 -13.21 -5.12 -19.87
CA GLU A 555 -13.98 -4.66 -18.72
C GLU A 555 -14.55 -5.81 -17.92
N THR A 556 -15.10 -6.82 -18.59
CA THR A 556 -15.59 -8.05 -17.97
C THR A 556 -14.46 -8.77 -17.24
N LEU A 557 -13.29 -8.90 -17.88
CA LEU A 557 -12.10 -9.50 -17.28
C LEU A 557 -11.62 -8.73 -16.05
N MET A 558 -11.57 -7.39 -16.13
CA MET A 558 -11.16 -6.54 -15.00
C MET A 558 -12.17 -6.54 -13.85
N ALA A 559 -13.46 -6.77 -14.11
CA ALA A 559 -14.50 -6.87 -13.08
C ALA A 559 -14.52 -8.25 -12.38
N SER A 560 -13.80 -9.24 -12.91
CA SER A 560 -13.75 -10.58 -12.34
C SER A 560 -13.15 -10.59 -10.94
N SER A 561 -13.79 -11.33 -10.02
CA SER A 561 -13.27 -11.57 -8.67
C SER A 561 -12.27 -12.74 -8.61
N ALA A 562 -12.01 -13.42 -9.74
CA ALA A 562 -11.17 -14.60 -9.78
C ALA A 562 -9.68 -14.24 -9.91
N ALA A 563 -8.85 -14.82 -9.04
CA ALA A 563 -7.40 -14.59 -9.07
C ALA A 563 -6.74 -15.05 -10.39
N SER A 564 -7.30 -16.07 -11.05
CA SER A 564 -6.87 -16.54 -12.37
C SER A 564 -7.00 -15.46 -13.44
N ASP A 565 -8.03 -14.62 -13.37
CA ASP A 565 -8.25 -13.56 -14.35
C ASP A 565 -7.32 -12.37 -14.10
N TRP A 566 -7.01 -12.07 -12.83
CA TRP A 566 -5.98 -11.09 -12.49
C TRP A 566 -4.59 -11.55 -12.96
N ILE A 567 -4.32 -12.86 -12.90
CA ILE A 567 -3.10 -13.44 -13.47
C ILE A 567 -3.06 -13.19 -14.97
N LYS A 568 -4.13 -13.49 -15.72
CA LYS A 568 -4.20 -13.21 -17.17
C LYS A 568 -3.91 -11.74 -17.49
N ILE A 569 -4.52 -10.80 -16.76
CA ILE A 569 -4.23 -9.35 -16.92
C ILE A 569 -2.74 -9.07 -16.70
N SER A 570 -2.14 -9.66 -15.67
CA SER A 570 -0.70 -9.49 -15.42
C SER A 570 0.16 -10.09 -16.54
N GLU A 571 -0.26 -11.20 -17.14
CA GLU A 571 0.47 -11.85 -18.23
C GLU A 571 0.48 -11.03 -19.53
N MET A 572 -0.59 -10.26 -19.78
CA MET A 572 -0.64 -9.32 -20.90
C MET A 572 0.46 -8.26 -20.86
N LEU A 573 0.99 -7.94 -19.66
CA LEU A 573 1.97 -6.87 -19.46
C LEU A 573 3.35 -7.35 -19.01
N LEU A 574 3.42 -8.49 -18.32
CA LEU A 574 4.64 -9.02 -17.69
C LEU A 574 5.00 -10.42 -18.22
N GLY A 575 4.36 -10.88 -19.29
CA GLY A 575 4.58 -12.20 -19.87
C GLY A 575 4.00 -13.32 -19.01
N LYS A 576 4.11 -14.57 -19.50
CA LYS A 576 3.56 -15.75 -18.82
C LYS A 576 4.14 -15.95 -17.43
N VAL A 577 3.30 -16.39 -16.49
CA VAL A 577 3.76 -16.79 -15.16
C VAL A 577 4.58 -18.09 -15.22
N PRO A 578 5.48 -18.34 -14.25
CA PRO A 578 6.12 -19.64 -14.12
C PRO A 578 5.10 -20.77 -13.95
N GLU A 579 5.46 -21.97 -14.39
CA GLU A 579 4.62 -23.15 -14.19
C GLU A 579 4.32 -23.39 -12.70
N GLY A 580 3.06 -23.68 -12.38
CA GLY A 580 2.60 -23.85 -11.00
C GLY A 580 2.47 -22.56 -10.19
N PHE A 581 2.61 -21.38 -10.81
CA PHE A 581 2.39 -20.11 -10.12
C PHE A 581 0.95 -20.02 -9.56
N GLN A 582 0.85 -19.67 -8.29
CA GLN A 582 -0.42 -19.46 -7.61
C GLN A 582 -0.41 -18.12 -6.88
N PHE A 583 -1.52 -17.40 -6.98
CA PHE A 583 -1.71 -16.14 -6.26
C PHE A 583 -2.88 -16.24 -5.28
N LEU A 584 -2.60 -15.84 -4.05
CA LEU A 584 -3.61 -15.67 -3.01
C LEU A 584 -3.46 -14.25 -2.45
N PRO A 585 -4.50 -13.39 -2.57
CA PRO A 585 -4.47 -12.02 -2.04
C PRO A 585 -4.06 -11.99 -0.58
N LYS A 586 -3.27 -11.00 -0.17
CA LYS A 586 -2.97 -10.78 1.25
C LYS A 586 -4.21 -10.51 2.04
N HIS A 587 -5.08 -9.66 1.51
CA HIS A 587 -6.26 -9.17 2.19
C HIS A 587 -7.45 -10.01 1.79
N LYS A 588 -8.11 -10.63 2.78
CA LYS A 588 -9.46 -11.17 2.59
C LYS A 588 -10.39 -9.97 2.40
N SER A 589 -10.64 -9.57 1.15
CA SER A 589 -11.47 -8.41 0.79
C SER A 589 -12.96 -8.59 1.15
N ASN A 590 -13.32 -9.75 1.70
CA ASN A 590 -14.63 -10.05 2.27
C ASN A 590 -14.80 -9.36 3.63
N SER A 591 -15.11 -8.07 3.59
CA SER A 591 -15.44 -7.28 4.79
C SER A 591 -16.84 -7.52 5.33
N TYR A 592 -17.67 -8.35 4.67
CA TYR A 592 -18.94 -8.84 5.21
C TYR A 592 -19.37 -10.18 4.61
N THR A 593 -19.99 -10.99 5.46
CA THR A 593 -20.90 -12.10 5.18
C THR A 593 -22.25 -11.77 5.75
#